data_AF-A0A517V7K3-F1
#
_entry.id   AF-A0A517V7K3-F1
#
_cell.length_a   1.000
_cell.length_b   1.000
_cell.length_c   1.000
_cell.angle_alpha   90.00
_cell.angle_beta   90.00
_cell.angle_gamma   90.00
#
_symmetry.space_group_name_H-M   'P 1'
#
loop_
_entity.id
_entity.type
_entity.pdbx_description
1 polymer ?
#
loop_
_entity_poly.entity_id
_entity_poly.type
_entity_poly.pdbx_seq_one_letter_code
_entity_poly.pdbx_strand_id
1 'polypeptide(L)'
;MNYFAHGMRFVDRPYFMVGTALPDLMAVVDRRARLRIRNVAPFVSDEPSIEAELASGIKQHLDDDHWFHSTQGFLEISTDMSILFRQIFANDESARVGFLGHIVTELLLDRVLIEQNPGLIDQYYAAFNEIDPLQTEILTNKMATKETDKLKLWLARFSKEAFLRDYLDSQRMLVRLNQVMNRVKLQSLPAETISVLNTGRKIVEKRLNDLLPPEHF
;
A
#
# COMPACT_ATOMS: atom_id res chain seq x y z
N MET A 1 2.00 5.59 2.14
CA MET A 1 2.63 4.27 2.41
C MET A 1 1.89 3.25 1.54
N ASN A 2 2.18 1.94 1.61
CA ASN A 2 1.40 0.93 0.90
C ASN A 2 1.02 -0.21 1.87
N TYR A 3 0.56 -1.34 1.37
CA TYR A 3 -0.04 -2.43 2.16
C TYR A 3 0.76 -2.88 3.40
N PHE A 4 2.05 -3.25 3.25
CA PHE A 4 2.78 -3.89 4.34
C PHE A 4 3.16 -2.91 5.44
N ALA A 5 3.68 -1.73 5.06
CA ALA A 5 4.07 -0.69 6.00
C ALA A 5 2.92 -0.28 6.93
N HIS A 6 1.69 -0.17 6.40
CA HIS A 6 0.52 0.17 7.21
C HIS A 6 0.12 -0.90 8.23
N GLY A 7 0.27 -2.18 7.89
CA GLY A 7 -0.33 -3.28 8.67
C GLY A 7 0.66 -4.14 9.47
N MET A 8 1.97 -4.06 9.21
CA MET A 8 2.96 -4.98 9.78
C MET A 8 3.00 -4.98 11.32
N ARG A 9 2.61 -3.88 11.97
CA ARG A 9 2.56 -3.75 13.45
C ARG A 9 1.32 -4.40 14.08
N PHE A 10 0.37 -4.87 13.28
CA PHE A 10 -0.96 -5.27 13.74
C PHE A 10 -1.33 -6.69 13.31
N VAL A 11 -0.35 -7.54 12.95
CA VAL A 11 -0.60 -8.90 12.44
C VAL A 11 -1.33 -9.81 13.44
N ASP A 12 -1.37 -9.45 14.71
CA ASP A 12 -2.10 -10.10 15.81
C ASP A 12 -3.55 -9.61 15.97
N ARG A 13 -3.96 -8.60 15.19
CA ARG A 13 -5.32 -8.04 15.14
C ARG A 13 -5.88 -8.13 13.72
N PRO A 14 -6.39 -9.31 13.29
CA PRO A 14 -6.69 -9.56 11.89
C PRO A 14 -7.61 -8.53 11.22
N TYR A 15 -8.71 -8.16 11.88
CA TYR A 15 -9.64 -7.18 11.33
C TYR A 15 -9.06 -5.76 11.30
N PHE A 16 -8.28 -5.37 12.30
CA PHE A 16 -7.58 -4.08 12.27
C PHE A 16 -6.56 -4.04 11.13
N MET A 17 -5.71 -5.05 11.02
CA MET A 17 -4.68 -5.15 9.97
C MET A 17 -5.31 -5.16 8.58
N VAL A 18 -6.36 -5.95 8.35
CA VAL A 18 -7.07 -5.90 7.06
C VAL A 18 -7.66 -4.50 6.85
N GLY A 19 -8.18 -3.87 7.90
CA GLY A 19 -8.62 -2.47 7.89
C GLY A 19 -7.56 -1.51 7.35
N THR A 20 -6.28 -1.69 7.72
CA THR A 20 -5.19 -0.84 7.23
C THR A 20 -4.87 -1.04 5.74
N ALA A 21 -5.29 -2.15 5.13
CA ALA A 21 -5.12 -2.41 3.70
C ALA A 21 -6.32 -1.96 2.85
N LEU A 22 -7.49 -1.72 3.47
CA LEU A 22 -8.73 -1.47 2.75
C LEU A 22 -8.71 -0.19 1.90
N PRO A 23 -8.17 0.97 2.33
CA PRO A 23 -8.18 2.16 1.49
C PRO A 23 -7.48 1.97 0.13
N ASP A 24 -6.30 1.35 0.13
CA ASP A 24 -5.57 1.01 -1.10
C ASP A 24 -6.27 -0.08 -1.90
N LEU A 25 -6.73 -1.14 -1.23
CA LEU A 25 -7.43 -2.23 -1.89
C LEU A 25 -8.70 -1.71 -2.59
N MET A 26 -9.47 -0.83 -1.95
CA MET A 26 -10.67 -0.26 -2.54
C MET A 26 -10.38 0.58 -3.80
N ALA A 27 -9.23 1.23 -3.89
CA ALA A 27 -8.81 1.90 -5.13
C ALA A 27 -8.60 0.92 -6.30
N VAL A 28 -8.24 -0.33 -6.01
CA VAL A 28 -8.12 -1.43 -6.98
C VAL A 28 -9.47 -2.09 -7.29
N VAL A 29 -10.26 -2.37 -6.25
CA VAL A 29 -11.56 -3.06 -6.34
C VAL A 29 -12.60 -2.23 -7.07
N ASP A 30 -12.82 -1.00 -6.59
CA ASP A 30 -13.74 -0.03 -7.17
C ASP A 30 -13.36 1.39 -6.75
N ARG A 31 -12.68 2.11 -7.64
CA ARG A 31 -12.22 3.50 -7.42
C ARG A 31 -13.31 4.52 -7.06
N ARG A 32 -14.60 4.16 -7.18
CA ARG A 32 -15.75 4.99 -6.80
C ARG A 32 -16.21 4.74 -5.36
N ALA A 33 -15.84 3.62 -4.75
CA ALA A 33 -16.16 3.22 -3.39
C ALA A 33 -15.01 3.57 -2.44
N ARG A 34 -14.78 4.87 -2.22
CA ARG A 34 -13.63 5.35 -1.43
C ARG A 34 -13.94 5.34 0.05
N LEU A 35 -12.94 5.04 0.87
CA LEU A 35 -12.98 5.26 2.32
C LEU A 35 -12.46 6.68 2.62
N ARG A 36 -13.14 7.39 3.52
CA ARG A 36 -12.76 8.75 3.92
C ARG A 36 -12.91 8.88 5.42
N ILE A 37 -12.03 9.64 6.05
CA ILE A 37 -12.00 9.78 7.52
C ILE A 37 -13.38 10.18 8.09
N ARG A 38 -14.08 11.12 7.44
CA ARG A 38 -15.43 11.57 7.86
C ARG A 38 -16.51 10.48 7.85
N ASN A 39 -16.36 9.46 7.00
CA ASN A 39 -17.30 8.34 6.92
C ASN A 39 -16.91 7.20 7.86
N VAL A 40 -15.62 7.08 8.18
CA VAL A 40 -15.05 6.01 9.02
C VAL A 40 -15.13 6.38 10.49
N ALA A 41 -14.87 7.64 10.84
CA ALA A 41 -14.81 8.13 12.21
C ALA A 41 -16.03 7.77 13.09
N PRO A 42 -17.29 7.78 12.59
CA PRO A 42 -18.45 7.39 13.40
C PRO A 42 -18.44 5.92 13.86
N PHE A 43 -17.64 5.06 13.22
CA PHE A 43 -17.55 3.64 13.53
C PHE A 43 -16.34 3.28 14.39
N VAL A 44 -15.46 4.24 14.68
CA VAL A 44 -14.34 4.05 15.60
C VAL A 44 -14.90 4.09 17.03
N SER A 45 -14.63 3.02 17.78
CA SER A 45 -15.16 2.84 19.14
C SER A 45 -14.17 2.05 19.98
N ASP A 46 -14.17 2.31 21.29
CA ASP A 46 -13.43 1.50 22.28
C ASP A 46 -14.15 0.18 22.61
N GLU A 47 -15.41 0.04 22.19
CA GLU A 47 -16.16 -1.21 22.36
C GLU A 47 -15.66 -2.27 21.36
N PRO A 48 -15.28 -3.47 21.84
CA PRO A 48 -14.70 -4.49 20.98
C PRO A 48 -15.75 -5.04 20.02
N SER A 49 -15.59 -4.71 18.74
CA SER A 49 -16.39 -5.24 17.65
C SER A 49 -15.59 -5.31 16.36
N ILE A 50 -15.99 -6.18 15.43
CA ILE A 50 -15.36 -6.30 14.10
C ILE A 50 -15.46 -4.97 13.33
N GLU A 51 -16.58 -4.27 13.47
CA GLU A 51 -16.80 -2.96 12.83
C GLU A 51 -15.84 -1.91 13.39
N ALA A 52 -15.66 -1.86 14.71
CA ALA A 52 -14.71 -0.95 15.36
C ALA A 52 -13.25 -1.27 15.01
N GLU A 53 -12.86 -2.54 14.95
CA GLU A 53 -11.51 -2.96 14.52
C GLU A 53 -11.22 -2.53 13.07
N LEU A 54 -12.14 -2.82 12.15
CA LEU A 54 -12.01 -2.41 10.74
C LEU A 54 -11.95 -0.89 10.61
N ALA A 55 -12.85 -0.16 11.28
CA ALA A 55 -12.87 1.30 11.26
C ALA A 55 -11.57 1.90 11.80
N SER A 56 -11.03 1.34 12.89
CA SER A 56 -9.78 1.78 13.49
C SER A 56 -8.57 1.51 12.59
N GLY A 57 -8.51 0.34 11.94
CA GLY A 57 -7.48 0.04 10.95
C GLY A 57 -7.54 0.94 9.73
N ILE A 58 -8.75 1.21 9.21
CA ILE A 58 -8.94 2.15 8.11
C ILE A 58 -8.49 3.56 8.52
N LYS A 59 -8.86 4.01 9.72
CA LYS A 59 -8.42 5.29 10.26
C LYS A 59 -6.89 5.34 10.40
N GLN A 60 -6.28 4.29 10.93
CA GLN A 60 -4.83 4.18 11.05
C GLN A 60 -4.14 4.38 9.70
N HIS A 61 -4.60 3.70 8.65
CA HIS A 61 -4.07 3.91 7.30
C HIS A 61 -4.19 5.37 6.83
N LEU A 62 -5.36 5.99 7.00
CA LEU A 62 -5.60 7.35 6.53
C LEU A 62 -4.75 8.40 7.28
N ASP A 63 -4.57 8.20 8.58
CA ASP A 63 -3.68 9.03 9.39
C ASP A 63 -2.22 8.81 8.98
N ASP A 64 -1.85 7.54 8.77
CA ASP A 64 -0.52 7.13 8.32
C ASP A 64 -0.12 7.76 6.99
N ASP A 65 -1.00 7.70 6.00
CA ASP A 65 -0.79 8.36 4.72
C ASP A 65 -0.65 9.87 4.86
N HIS A 66 -1.49 10.49 5.70
CA HIS A 66 -1.49 11.93 5.88
C HIS A 66 -0.14 12.45 6.40
N TRP A 67 0.39 11.85 7.47
CA TRP A 67 1.67 12.29 8.00
C TRP A 67 2.83 11.84 7.09
N PHE A 68 2.78 10.62 6.54
CA PHE A 68 3.86 10.07 5.71
C PHE A 68 4.17 10.94 4.50
N HIS A 69 3.14 11.34 3.74
CA HIS A 69 3.31 12.19 2.56
C HIS A 69 3.74 13.63 2.91
N SER A 70 3.65 14.03 4.19
CA SER A 70 4.12 15.33 4.66
C SER A 70 5.58 15.32 5.12
N THR A 71 6.22 14.15 5.25
CA THR A 71 7.61 14.05 5.68
C THR A 71 8.57 14.60 4.62
N GLN A 72 9.65 15.24 5.08
CA GLN A 72 10.73 15.68 4.20
C GLN A 72 11.40 14.49 3.49
N GLY A 73 11.57 13.36 4.18
CA GLY A 73 12.14 12.16 3.61
C GLY A 73 11.34 11.63 2.41
N PHE A 74 10.01 11.60 2.52
CA PHE A 74 9.16 11.19 1.40
C PHE A 74 9.30 12.13 0.20
N LEU A 75 9.26 13.45 0.42
CA LEU A 75 9.40 14.44 -0.65
C LEU A 75 10.74 14.29 -1.39
N GLU A 76 11.85 14.17 -0.66
CA GLU A 76 13.18 14.06 -1.25
C GLU A 76 13.37 12.73 -1.98
N ILE A 77 13.02 11.61 -1.34
CA ILE A 77 13.25 10.29 -1.93
C ILE A 77 12.36 10.07 -3.16
N SER A 78 11.10 10.48 -3.11
CA SER A 78 10.22 10.39 -4.29
C SER A 78 10.67 11.31 -5.43
N THR A 79 11.29 12.44 -5.12
CA THR A 79 11.94 13.31 -6.10
C THR A 79 13.17 12.66 -6.72
N ASP A 80 14.06 12.07 -5.91
CA ASP A 80 15.22 11.32 -6.40
C ASP A 80 14.79 10.16 -7.30
N MET A 81 13.74 9.42 -6.92
CA MET A 81 13.17 8.36 -7.75
C MET A 81 12.62 8.92 -9.08
N SER A 82 11.95 10.06 -9.04
CA SER A 82 11.44 10.74 -10.24
C SER A 82 12.56 11.14 -11.20
N ILE A 83 13.71 11.58 -10.67
CA ILE A 83 14.91 11.92 -11.46
C ILE A 83 15.48 10.67 -12.13
N LEU A 84 15.58 9.55 -11.40
CA LEU A 84 16.02 8.27 -11.96
C LEU A 84 15.11 7.80 -13.10
N PHE A 85 13.79 7.93 -12.95
CA PHE A 85 12.87 7.63 -14.05
C PHE A 85 12.98 8.60 -15.22
N ARG A 86 13.24 9.88 -14.98
CA ARG A 86 13.46 10.87 -16.04
C ARG A 86 14.66 10.52 -16.92
N GLN A 87 15.70 9.87 -16.37
CA GLN A 87 16.83 9.38 -17.15
C GLN A 87 16.43 8.27 -18.14
N ILE A 88 15.50 7.39 -17.75
CA ILE A 88 14.95 6.35 -18.65
C ILE A 88 14.08 7.00 -19.74
N PHE A 89 13.23 7.96 -19.35
CA PHE A 89 12.27 8.62 -20.23
C PHE A 89 12.76 9.99 -20.72
N ALA A 90 14.06 10.11 -21.05
CA ALA A 90 14.71 11.38 -21.35
C ALA A 90 14.02 12.16 -22.49
N ASN A 91 13.47 11.44 -23.48
CA ASN A 91 12.80 12.02 -24.65
C ASN A 91 11.28 11.88 -24.61
N ASP A 92 10.70 11.47 -23.48
CA ASP A 92 9.25 11.30 -23.32
C ASP A 92 8.72 12.24 -22.23
N GLU A 93 8.28 13.42 -22.65
CA GLU A 93 7.68 14.42 -21.75
C GLU A 93 6.33 13.97 -21.19
N SER A 94 5.65 13.02 -21.85
CA SER A 94 4.39 12.46 -21.36
C SER A 94 4.58 11.44 -20.23
N ALA A 95 5.82 10.98 -20.01
CA ALA A 95 6.17 10.10 -18.92
C ALA A 95 5.89 10.78 -17.57
N ARG A 96 4.96 10.20 -16.81
CA ARG A 96 4.56 10.67 -15.48
C ARG A 96 5.57 10.28 -14.41
N VAL A 97 6.80 10.77 -14.54
CA VAL A 97 7.92 10.38 -13.66
C VAL A 97 7.68 10.73 -12.19
N GLY A 98 6.96 11.83 -11.90
CA GLY A 98 6.54 12.18 -10.54
C GLY A 98 5.62 11.14 -9.91
N PHE A 99 4.66 10.63 -10.69
CA PHE A 99 3.79 9.53 -10.27
C PHE A 99 4.60 8.24 -10.05
N LEU A 100 5.55 7.94 -10.94
CA LEU A 100 6.43 6.77 -10.80
C LEU A 100 7.31 6.87 -9.56
N GLY A 101 7.93 8.03 -9.32
CA GLY A 101 8.76 8.26 -8.15
C GLY A 101 7.99 8.10 -6.84
N HIS A 102 6.75 8.60 -6.80
CA HIS A 102 5.83 8.41 -5.69
C HIS A 102 5.53 6.92 -5.44
N ILE A 103 4.92 6.21 -6.40
CA ILE A 103 4.48 4.82 -6.17
C ILE A 103 5.65 3.88 -5.90
N VAL A 104 6.79 4.07 -6.58
CA VAL A 104 7.96 3.20 -6.41
C VAL A 104 8.60 3.40 -5.05
N THR A 105 8.59 4.62 -4.50
CA THR A 105 9.05 4.87 -3.12
C THR A 105 8.24 4.05 -2.13
N GLU A 106 6.91 4.01 -2.27
CA GLU A 106 6.04 3.23 -1.38
C GLU A 106 6.21 1.72 -1.54
N LEU A 107 6.35 1.21 -2.78
CA LEU A 107 6.61 -0.22 -3.01
C LEU A 107 7.96 -0.67 -2.45
N LEU A 108 8.99 0.17 -2.59
CA LEU A 108 10.32 -0.11 -2.06
C LEU A 108 10.36 -0.01 -0.55
N LEU A 109 9.53 0.85 0.06
CA LEU A 109 9.34 0.89 1.50
C LEU A 109 8.80 -0.44 2.02
N ASP A 110 7.73 -0.96 1.42
CA ASP A 110 7.20 -2.29 1.76
C ASP A 110 8.27 -3.37 1.59
N ARG A 111 9.01 -3.34 0.47
CA ARG A 111 10.12 -4.29 0.24
C ARG A 111 11.14 -4.26 1.38
N VAL A 112 11.65 -3.08 1.73
CA VAL A 112 12.69 -2.92 2.77
C VAL A 112 12.16 -3.42 4.12
N LEU A 113 10.92 -3.11 4.46
CA LEU A 113 10.30 -3.57 5.70
C LEU A 113 10.12 -5.09 5.72
N ILE A 114 9.74 -5.72 4.60
CA ILE A 114 9.66 -7.18 4.50
C ILE A 114 11.04 -7.82 4.67
N GLU A 115 12.08 -7.27 4.02
CA GLU A 115 13.45 -7.78 4.12
C GLU A 115 14.00 -7.68 5.55
N GLN A 116 13.71 -6.59 6.26
CA GLN A 116 14.17 -6.35 7.63
C GLN A 116 13.39 -7.12 8.71
N ASN A 117 12.20 -7.64 8.39
CA ASN A 117 11.34 -8.37 9.33
C ASN A 117 10.98 -9.76 8.79
N PRO A 118 11.94 -10.71 8.73
CA PRO A 118 11.70 -12.06 8.23
C PRO A 118 10.54 -12.75 8.95
N GLY A 119 9.65 -13.40 8.18
CA GLY A 119 8.47 -14.12 8.69
C GLY A 119 7.26 -13.25 9.01
N LEU A 120 7.42 -11.93 9.15
CA LEU A 120 6.28 -11.04 9.44
C LEU A 120 5.31 -10.92 8.27
N ILE A 121 5.80 -11.04 7.03
CA ILE A 121 4.96 -11.11 5.83
C ILE A 121 4.07 -12.37 5.82
N ASP A 122 4.53 -13.47 6.40
CA ASP A 122 3.73 -14.69 6.51
C ASP A 122 2.60 -14.51 7.51
N GLN A 123 2.87 -13.86 8.64
CA GLN A 123 1.85 -13.49 9.64
C GLN A 123 0.83 -12.48 9.07
N TYR A 124 1.30 -11.49 8.31
CA TYR A 124 0.45 -10.53 7.61
C TYR A 124 -0.55 -11.24 6.70
N TYR A 125 -0.09 -12.21 5.90
CA TYR A 125 -0.99 -13.00 5.07
C TYR A 125 -1.84 -14.01 5.84
N ALA A 126 -1.34 -14.55 6.96
CA ALA A 126 -2.11 -15.44 7.83
C ALA A 126 -3.35 -14.72 8.38
N ALA A 127 -3.21 -13.48 8.84
CA ALA A 127 -4.32 -12.67 9.34
C ALA A 127 -5.42 -12.40 8.29
N PHE A 128 -5.09 -12.31 6.99
CA PHE A 128 -6.13 -12.27 5.94
C PHE A 128 -6.99 -13.55 5.87
N ASN A 129 -6.48 -14.70 6.33
CA ASN A 129 -7.23 -15.95 6.35
C ASN A 129 -8.09 -16.13 7.62
N GLU A 130 -7.94 -15.24 8.60
CA GLU A 130 -8.71 -15.28 9.86
C GLU A 130 -10.00 -14.45 9.80
N ILE A 131 -10.15 -13.58 8.80
CA ILE A 131 -11.33 -12.74 8.64
C ILE A 131 -12.42 -13.41 7.79
N ASP A 132 -13.67 -13.06 8.03
CA ASP A 132 -14.79 -13.34 7.11
C ASP A 132 -14.82 -12.28 5.98
N PRO A 133 -14.57 -12.65 4.71
CA PRO A 133 -14.58 -11.69 3.59
C PRO A 133 -15.94 -11.06 3.31
N LEU A 134 -17.05 -11.79 3.51
CA LEU A 134 -18.40 -11.29 3.27
C LEU A 134 -18.78 -10.28 4.37
N GLN A 135 -18.52 -10.62 5.62
CA GLN A 135 -18.76 -9.71 6.74
C GLN A 135 -17.91 -8.44 6.60
N THR A 136 -16.64 -8.59 6.21
CA THR A 136 -15.75 -7.45 5.96
C THR A 136 -16.28 -6.55 4.86
N GLU A 137 -16.80 -7.11 3.76
CA GLU A 137 -17.44 -6.33 2.69
C GLU A 137 -18.65 -5.54 3.18
N ILE A 138 -19.57 -6.19 3.90
CA ILE A 138 -20.79 -5.57 4.44
C ILE A 138 -20.43 -4.37 5.34
N LEU A 139 -19.48 -4.55 6.26
CA LEU A 139 -19.07 -3.50 7.19
C LEU A 139 -18.30 -2.38 6.48
N THR A 140 -17.41 -2.72 5.55
CA THR A 140 -16.66 -1.72 4.76
C THR A 140 -17.60 -0.84 3.93
N ASN A 141 -18.66 -1.42 3.37
CA ASN A 141 -19.65 -0.69 2.58
C ASN A 141 -20.38 0.40 3.37
N LYS A 142 -20.58 0.24 4.69
CA LYS A 142 -21.16 1.28 5.55
C LYS A 142 -20.26 2.53 5.68
N MET A 143 -18.95 2.35 5.53
CA MET A 143 -17.94 3.40 5.64
C MET A 143 -17.51 3.98 4.28
N ALA A 144 -17.81 3.26 3.18
CA ALA A 144 -17.43 3.67 1.83
C ALA A 144 -18.36 4.77 1.27
N THR A 145 -17.87 5.54 0.30
CA THR A 145 -18.70 6.54 -0.40
C THR A 145 -19.76 5.93 -1.31
N LYS A 146 -19.59 4.65 -1.67
CA LYS A 146 -20.51 3.82 -2.44
C LYS A 146 -20.28 2.37 -2.05
N GLU A 147 -21.32 1.57 -2.11
CA GLU A 147 -21.22 0.13 -1.90
C GLU A 147 -20.56 -0.57 -3.10
N THR A 148 -19.94 -1.73 -2.83
CA THR A 148 -19.43 -2.66 -3.84
C THR A 148 -19.71 -4.10 -3.42
N ASP A 149 -19.90 -4.99 -4.38
CA ASP A 149 -20.09 -6.43 -4.19
C ASP A 149 -18.85 -7.26 -4.56
N LYS A 150 -17.74 -6.58 -4.83
CA LYS A 150 -16.49 -7.15 -5.36
C LYS A 150 -15.44 -7.39 -4.28
N LEU A 151 -15.54 -6.73 -3.13
CA LEU A 151 -14.48 -6.71 -2.10
C LEU A 151 -14.24 -8.10 -1.53
N LYS A 152 -15.28 -8.88 -1.22
CA LYS A 152 -15.15 -10.23 -0.66
C LYS A 152 -14.32 -11.16 -1.57
N LEU A 153 -14.49 -11.06 -2.89
CA LEU A 153 -13.75 -11.86 -3.86
C LEU A 153 -12.28 -11.43 -3.90
N TRP A 154 -12.02 -10.13 -3.78
CA TRP A 154 -10.67 -9.59 -3.73
C TRP A 154 -9.94 -9.96 -2.44
N LEU A 155 -10.60 -9.88 -1.29
CA LEU A 155 -10.03 -10.32 0.00
C LEU A 155 -9.63 -11.80 -0.05
N ALA A 156 -10.50 -12.67 -0.56
CA ALA A 156 -10.20 -14.09 -0.72
C ALA A 156 -9.02 -14.36 -1.68
N ARG A 157 -8.84 -13.51 -2.71
CA ARG A 157 -7.71 -13.61 -3.64
C ARG A 157 -6.44 -12.99 -3.09
N PHE A 158 -6.53 -11.96 -2.26
CA PHE A 158 -5.38 -11.19 -1.79
C PHE A 158 -4.37 -12.08 -1.05
N SER A 159 -4.84 -12.90 -0.10
CA SER A 159 -4.01 -13.88 0.61
C SER A 159 -3.44 -14.95 -0.33
N LYS A 160 -4.29 -15.48 -1.24
CA LYS A 160 -3.89 -16.55 -2.18
C LYS A 160 -2.80 -16.11 -3.15
N GLU A 161 -2.94 -14.91 -3.72
CA GLU A 161 -1.99 -14.37 -4.69
C GLU A 161 -0.70 -13.91 -4.02
N ALA A 162 -0.77 -13.49 -2.75
CA ALA A 162 0.41 -13.25 -1.93
C ALA A 162 1.44 -12.28 -2.57
N PHE A 163 0.95 -11.33 -3.37
CA PHE A 163 1.77 -10.59 -4.34
C PHE A 163 2.83 -9.67 -3.71
N LEU A 164 2.72 -9.29 -2.44
CA LEU A 164 3.75 -8.49 -1.77
C LEU A 164 5.08 -9.25 -1.67
N ARG A 165 5.04 -10.59 -1.69
CA ARG A 165 6.27 -11.41 -1.79
C ARG A 165 7.04 -11.16 -3.10
N ASP A 166 6.36 -10.72 -4.16
CA ASP A 166 7.02 -10.34 -5.41
C ASP A 166 7.83 -9.06 -5.28
N TYR A 167 7.64 -8.26 -4.23
CA TYR A 167 8.43 -7.04 -4.01
C TYR A 167 9.90 -7.35 -3.68
N LEU A 168 10.18 -8.56 -3.20
CA LEU A 168 11.55 -9.00 -2.92
C LEU A 168 12.39 -9.23 -4.19
N ASP A 169 11.75 -9.36 -5.36
CA ASP A 169 12.40 -9.54 -6.64
C ASP A 169 12.09 -8.37 -7.59
N SER A 170 13.12 -7.68 -8.07
CA SER A 170 12.92 -6.47 -8.89
C SER A 170 12.28 -6.76 -10.26
N GLN A 171 12.43 -7.97 -10.82
CA GLN A 171 11.76 -8.33 -12.07
C GLN A 171 10.27 -8.57 -11.84
N ARG A 172 9.91 -9.28 -10.76
CA ARG A 172 8.51 -9.51 -10.39
C ARG A 172 7.84 -8.22 -9.91
N MET A 173 8.54 -7.35 -9.18
CA MET A 173 8.07 -6.02 -8.83
C MET A 173 7.78 -5.18 -10.09
N LEU A 174 8.63 -5.23 -11.12
CA LEU A 174 8.35 -4.58 -12.41
C LEU A 174 7.06 -5.10 -13.05
N VAL A 175 6.79 -6.41 -12.98
CA VAL A 175 5.51 -6.98 -13.45
C VAL A 175 4.33 -6.37 -12.67
N ARG A 176 4.43 -6.25 -11.33
CA ARG A 176 3.40 -5.63 -10.49
C ARG A 176 3.22 -4.14 -10.80
N LEU A 177 4.31 -3.41 -11.01
CA LEU A 177 4.26 -2.01 -11.46
C LEU A 177 3.52 -1.87 -12.79
N ASN A 178 3.78 -2.76 -13.76
CA ASN A 178 3.07 -2.73 -15.04
C ASN A 178 1.56 -3.02 -14.91
N GLN A 179 1.13 -3.80 -13.90
CA GLN A 179 -0.29 -3.95 -13.58
C GLN A 179 -0.89 -2.62 -13.07
N VAL A 180 -0.13 -1.84 -12.28
CA VAL A 180 -0.53 -0.48 -11.88
C VAL A 180 -0.62 0.45 -13.10
N MET A 181 0.42 0.47 -13.95
CA MET A 181 0.46 1.31 -15.16
C MET A 181 -0.76 1.07 -16.06
N ASN A 182 -1.07 -0.20 -16.33
CA ASN A 182 -2.24 -0.58 -17.14
C ASN A 182 -3.55 -0.06 -16.51
N ARG A 183 -3.71 -0.19 -15.19
CA ARG A 183 -4.91 0.28 -14.47
C ARG A 183 -5.11 1.80 -14.62
N VAL A 184 -4.02 2.56 -14.62
CA VAL A 184 -4.05 4.02 -14.82
C VAL A 184 -3.93 4.44 -16.30
N LYS A 185 -4.01 3.48 -17.23
CA LYS A 185 -3.94 3.67 -18.69
C LYS A 185 -2.64 4.31 -19.17
N LEU A 186 -1.53 3.95 -18.56
CA LEU A 186 -0.19 4.34 -18.98
C LEU A 186 0.53 3.17 -19.64
N GLN A 187 1.53 3.48 -20.47
CA GLN A 187 2.38 2.49 -21.11
C GLN A 187 3.14 1.65 -20.08
N SER A 188 3.42 0.40 -20.45
CA SER A 188 4.29 -0.47 -19.66
C SER A 188 5.69 0.12 -19.57
N LEU A 189 6.29 -0.05 -18.40
CA LEU A 189 7.66 0.36 -18.10
C LEU A 189 8.66 -0.59 -18.77
N PRO A 190 9.79 -0.06 -19.28
CA PRO A 190 10.81 -0.85 -19.94
C PRO A 190 11.72 -1.56 -18.92
N ALA A 191 12.52 -2.52 -19.37
CA ALA A 191 13.33 -3.38 -18.50
C ALA A 191 14.38 -2.62 -17.67
N GLU A 192 14.84 -1.47 -18.18
CA GLU A 192 15.77 -0.54 -17.53
C GLU A 192 15.25 -0.06 -16.17
N THR A 193 13.93 -0.11 -15.95
CA THR A 193 13.29 0.16 -14.66
C THR A 193 13.87 -0.69 -13.53
N ILE A 194 14.32 -1.92 -13.80
CA ILE A 194 14.96 -2.79 -12.80
C ILE A 194 16.16 -2.10 -12.14
N SER A 195 16.93 -1.31 -12.89
CA SER A 195 18.07 -0.55 -12.35
C SER A 195 17.61 0.50 -11.35
N VAL A 196 16.48 1.18 -11.64
CA VAL A 196 15.85 2.16 -10.73
C VAL A 196 15.35 1.47 -9.48
N LEU A 197 14.71 0.31 -9.58
CA LEU A 197 14.24 -0.45 -8.42
C LEU A 197 15.40 -0.88 -7.51
N ASN A 198 16.50 -1.38 -8.10
CA ASN A 198 17.68 -1.80 -7.34
C ASN A 198 18.39 -0.62 -6.65
N THR A 199 18.49 0.52 -7.34
CA THR A 199 19.09 1.74 -6.80
C THR A 199 18.20 2.34 -5.72
N GLY A 200 16.90 2.45 -6.00
CA GLY A 200 15.89 2.97 -5.09
C GLY A 200 15.81 2.16 -3.80
N ARG A 201 15.88 0.82 -3.86
CA ARG A 201 15.93 -0.05 -2.66
C ARG A 201 17.01 0.43 -1.69
N LYS A 202 18.24 0.68 -2.19
CA LYS A 202 19.37 1.11 -1.35
C LYS A 202 19.15 2.50 -0.76
N ILE A 203 18.52 3.41 -1.52
CA ILE A 203 18.19 4.75 -1.05
C ILE A 203 17.16 4.68 0.08
N VAL A 204 16.06 3.94 -0.13
CA VAL A 204 15.01 3.74 0.87
C VAL A 204 15.56 3.05 2.12
N GLU A 205 16.35 1.99 1.98
CA GLU A 205 16.98 1.28 3.10
C GLU A 205 17.88 2.19 3.94
N LYS A 206 18.72 3.02 3.29
CA LYS A 206 19.62 3.95 3.99
C LYS A 206 18.86 5.09 4.69
N ARG A 207 17.71 5.49 4.15
CA ARG A 207 16.92 6.64 4.62
C ARG A 207 15.59 6.22 5.24
N LEU A 208 15.50 5.01 5.77
CA LEU A 208 14.25 4.46 6.30
C LEU A 208 13.66 5.35 7.41
N ASN A 209 14.51 5.86 8.32
CA ASN A 209 14.08 6.75 9.40
C ASN A 209 13.61 8.12 8.91
N ASP A 210 14.02 8.57 7.71
CA ASP A 210 13.53 9.82 7.14
C ASP A 210 12.11 9.63 6.57
N LEU A 211 11.79 8.41 6.11
CA LEU A 211 10.47 8.01 5.62
C LEU A 211 9.52 7.67 6.77
N LEU A 212 10.04 6.99 7.79
CA LEU A 212 9.32 6.50 8.96
C LEU A 212 10.02 7.00 10.23
N PRO A 213 9.85 8.29 10.59
CA PRO A 213 10.44 8.82 11.81
C PRO A 213 9.93 8.07 13.06
N PRO A 214 10.79 7.70 14.02
CA PRO A 214 10.39 6.93 15.21
C PRO A 214 9.31 7.59 16.08
N GLU A 215 9.15 8.91 16.00
CA GLU A 215 8.07 9.63 16.68
C GLU A 215 6.68 9.37 16.09
N HIS A 216 6.61 8.84 14.86
CA HIS A 216 5.38 8.54 14.13
C HIS A 216 5.14 7.04 13.91
N PHE A 217 6.20 6.23 13.71
CA PHE A 217 6.12 4.83 13.26
C PHE A 217 6.63 3.82 14.29
#